data_AF-A0A6N2K842-F1
#
_entry.id   AF-A0A6N2K842-F1
#
_cell.length_a   1.000
_cell.length_b   1.000
_cell.length_c   1.000
_cell.angle_alpha   90.00
_cell.angle_beta   90.00
_cell.angle_gamma   90.00
#
_symmetry.space_group_name_H-M   'P 1'
#
loop_
_entity.id
_entity.type
_entity.pdbx_description
1 polymer ?
#
loop_
_entity_poly.entity_id
_entity_poly.type
_entity_poly.pdbx_seq_one_letter_code
_entity_poly.pdbx_strand_id
1 'polypeptide(L)'
;MHEPETSLRFIKSKLRKEPDEVVIFRDGTYLTLKEVFESLDLTGYDLNVDLLDVHADKSTFHRFDKFNLKYNPCGQSRLREIFLKQDNLIQGRFLGELTKQVFSDLSASKYQMAEYRISIYGRKQSEWDQLASWIVNNDLYSENVVWLIQLPRLYNIYKEMGIVTSFQNILDNIFIPLFEVTVDPDSHPQLLGWTWLTMKANLKDAQQSTCLQWTNVFNPAFSYYVYYCYANLYTLNKLRESKGMTTIKFRPHSGEAGDIDHLAATFLTSHNIAHGINLRKSPVLQYLYYLAQIGLAMSPLSNNSLFLDYHRNPFPMFFQRGLNVSLSTDDPLQIHLTKEPLVEEYSIAASVWKLSSCDLCEIARNSVFQSGFSHALKSHWIGKEYYRRGPDGNDIHRTNVPHIRVEFREAIWRDEMRQVYLGEAVIPKEVEK
;
A
#
# COMPACT_ATOMS: atom_id res chain seq x y z
N MET A 1 5.07 -6.41 -8.14
CA MET A 1 5.97 -7.26 -8.94
C MET A 1 6.91 -7.98 -7.99
N HIS A 2 7.00 -9.30 -8.08
CA HIS A 2 7.67 -10.16 -7.09
C HIS A 2 9.17 -10.32 -7.29
N GLU A 3 9.68 -10.28 -8.52
CA GLU A 3 11.09 -10.60 -8.78
C GLU A 3 11.66 -9.81 -9.98
N PRO A 4 12.89 -9.28 -9.86
CA PRO A 4 13.57 -8.61 -10.96
C PRO A 4 13.83 -9.50 -12.18
N GLU A 5 14.24 -10.75 -11.97
CA GLU A 5 14.50 -11.70 -13.06
C GLU A 5 13.24 -11.99 -13.88
N THR A 6 12.09 -12.14 -13.22
CA THR A 6 10.82 -12.39 -13.89
C THR A 6 10.41 -11.21 -14.77
N SER A 7 10.60 -9.98 -14.28
CA SER A 7 10.33 -8.77 -15.06
C SER A 7 11.27 -8.64 -16.27
N LEU A 8 12.57 -8.91 -16.09
CA LEU A 8 13.53 -8.91 -17.19
C LEU A 8 13.21 -9.99 -18.23
N ARG A 9 12.90 -11.21 -17.78
CA ARG A 9 12.56 -12.33 -18.67
C ARG A 9 11.31 -12.02 -19.50
N PHE A 10 10.33 -11.36 -18.89
CA PHE A 10 9.14 -10.89 -19.59
C PHE A 10 9.50 -9.89 -20.70
N ILE A 11 10.28 -8.85 -20.38
CA ILE A 11 10.71 -7.83 -21.35
C ILE A 11 11.52 -8.45 -22.49
N LYS A 12 12.49 -9.32 -22.17
CA LYS A 12 13.29 -10.05 -23.18
C LYS A 12 12.41 -10.94 -24.05
N SER A 13 11.40 -11.60 -23.48
CA SER A 13 10.45 -12.41 -24.24
C SER A 13 9.61 -11.56 -25.18
N LYS A 14 9.14 -10.38 -24.74
CA LYS A 14 8.36 -9.46 -25.59
C LYS A 14 9.17 -8.89 -26.73
N LEU A 15 10.39 -8.44 -26.48
CA LEU A 15 11.30 -7.98 -27.52
C LEU A 15 11.57 -9.06 -28.59
N ARG A 16 11.65 -10.34 -28.19
CA ARG A 16 11.89 -11.45 -29.13
C ARG A 16 10.63 -11.85 -29.93
N LYS A 17 9.46 -11.83 -29.30
CA LYS A 17 8.22 -12.37 -29.89
C LYS A 17 7.39 -11.32 -30.61
N GLU A 18 7.44 -10.07 -30.16
CA GLU A 18 6.60 -8.95 -30.61
C GLU A 18 7.46 -7.69 -30.84
N PRO A 19 8.56 -7.75 -31.63
CA PRO A 19 9.48 -6.61 -31.82
C PRO A 19 8.84 -5.42 -32.54
N ASP A 20 7.93 -5.68 -33.48
CA ASP A 20 7.34 -4.67 -34.36
C ASP A 20 6.05 -4.05 -33.78
N GLU A 21 5.69 -4.40 -32.53
CA GLU A 21 4.54 -3.81 -31.84
C GLU A 21 4.80 -2.33 -31.56
N VAL A 22 3.86 -1.45 -31.92
CA VAL A 22 3.93 -0.02 -31.62
C VAL A 22 3.61 0.22 -30.15
N VAL A 23 4.57 0.74 -29.39
CA VAL A 23 4.49 0.80 -27.91
C VAL A 23 4.51 2.20 -27.31
N ILE A 24 5.02 3.20 -28.03
CA ILE A 24 5.11 4.58 -27.52
C ILE A 24 5.01 5.60 -28.66
N PHE A 25 4.44 6.76 -28.37
CA PHE A 25 4.45 7.93 -29.27
C PHE A 25 5.34 9.01 -28.65
N ARG A 26 6.44 9.36 -29.31
CA ARG A 26 7.38 10.36 -28.81
C ARG A 26 8.08 11.07 -29.96
N ASP A 27 8.44 12.33 -29.74
CA ASP A 27 9.18 13.14 -30.72
C ASP A 27 8.47 13.23 -32.10
N GLY A 28 7.14 13.16 -32.09
CA GLY A 28 6.29 13.24 -33.28
C GLY A 28 6.10 11.93 -34.05
N THR A 29 6.69 10.82 -33.60
CA THR A 29 6.61 9.51 -34.27
C THR A 29 6.13 8.41 -33.33
N TYR A 30 5.50 7.39 -33.91
CA TYR A 30 5.21 6.13 -33.24
C TYR A 30 6.44 5.24 -33.34
N LEU A 31 6.89 4.70 -32.22
CA LEU A 31 8.03 3.79 -32.16
C LEU A 31 7.56 2.37 -31.81
N THR A 32 8.09 1.40 -32.55
CA THR A 32 7.99 -0.02 -32.24
C THR A 32 8.84 -0.40 -31.04
N LEU A 33 8.58 -1.56 -30.43
CA LEU A 33 9.37 -2.04 -29.29
C LEU A 33 10.84 -2.18 -29.65
N LYS A 34 11.15 -2.65 -30.87
CA LYS A 34 12.51 -2.73 -31.40
C LYS A 34 13.16 -1.35 -31.53
N GLU A 35 12.48 -0.39 -32.15
CA GLU A 35 13.01 0.98 -32.32
C GLU A 35 13.24 1.68 -30.98
N VAL A 36 12.41 1.42 -29.96
CA VAL A 36 12.64 1.94 -28.61
C VAL A 36 13.95 1.40 -28.04
N PHE A 37 14.23 0.10 -28.18
CA PHE A 37 15.48 -0.49 -27.70
C PHE A 37 16.71 0.04 -28.46
N GLU A 38 16.61 0.14 -29.78
CA GLU A 38 17.67 0.73 -30.62
C GLU A 38 17.94 2.20 -30.25
N SER A 39 16.89 2.98 -29.97
CA SER A 39 17.03 4.39 -29.56
C SER A 39 17.69 4.59 -28.19
N LEU A 40 17.71 3.55 -27.36
CA LEU A 40 18.37 3.56 -26.04
C LEU A 40 19.78 2.97 -26.10
N ASP A 41 20.25 2.54 -27.28
CA ASP A 41 21.50 1.79 -27.46
C ASP A 41 21.56 0.54 -26.56
N LEU A 42 20.41 -0.15 -26.43
CA LEU A 42 20.26 -1.35 -25.60
C LEU A 42 19.94 -2.57 -26.46
N THR A 43 20.67 -3.66 -26.25
CA THR A 43 20.28 -4.97 -26.78
C THR A 43 19.50 -5.78 -25.74
N GLY A 44 18.78 -6.82 -26.19
CA GLY A 44 18.10 -7.76 -25.29
C GLY A 44 19.04 -8.50 -24.33
N TYR A 45 20.35 -8.53 -24.61
CA TYR A 45 21.36 -9.13 -23.74
C TYR A 45 21.81 -8.16 -22.64
N ASP A 46 21.86 -6.85 -22.95
CA ASP A 46 22.33 -5.81 -22.03
C ASP A 46 21.32 -5.43 -20.95
N LEU A 47 20.04 -5.81 -21.13
CA LEU A 47 18.96 -5.47 -20.21
C LEU A 47 19.19 -6.10 -18.82
N ASN A 48 19.38 -5.22 -17.84
CA ASN A 48 19.42 -5.50 -16.41
C ASN A 48 18.40 -4.62 -15.66
N VAL A 49 18.21 -4.88 -14.37
CA VAL A 49 17.18 -4.22 -13.56
C VAL A 49 17.57 -2.78 -13.23
N ASP A 50 18.87 -2.48 -13.12
CA ASP A 50 19.37 -1.13 -12.90
C ASP A 50 19.03 -0.21 -14.08
N LEU A 51 19.03 -0.73 -15.31
CA LEU A 51 18.62 -0.02 -16.53
C LEU A 51 17.11 0.27 -16.60
N LEU A 52 16.29 -0.45 -15.82
CA LEU A 52 14.86 -0.13 -15.67
C LEU A 52 14.62 1.02 -14.68
N ASP A 53 15.68 1.56 -14.06
CA ASP A 53 15.65 2.58 -13.01
C ASP A 53 14.71 2.19 -11.85
N VAL A 54 14.73 0.90 -11.48
CA VAL A 54 13.87 0.37 -10.42
C VAL A 54 14.62 0.06 -9.13
N HIS A 55 15.92 -0.28 -9.10
CA HIS A 55 16.59 -0.66 -7.83
C HIS A 55 16.84 0.51 -6.86
N ALA A 56 16.78 0.21 -5.55
CA ALA A 56 17.26 1.11 -4.50
C ALA A 56 18.69 0.71 -4.13
N ASP A 57 19.67 1.53 -4.49
CA ASP A 57 21.09 1.29 -4.22
C ASP A 57 21.58 2.00 -2.94
N LYS A 58 22.85 1.80 -2.57
CA LYS A 58 23.49 2.55 -1.46
C LYS A 58 23.47 4.07 -1.67
N SER A 59 23.28 4.56 -2.91
CA SER A 59 23.16 5.99 -3.22
C SER A 59 21.74 6.55 -3.02
N THR A 60 20.77 5.70 -2.69
CA THR A 60 19.37 6.04 -2.39
C THR A 60 19.15 6.27 -0.88
N PHE A 61 20.05 5.78 -0.02
CA PHE A 61 20.01 5.99 1.43
C PHE A 61 20.05 7.50 1.74
N HIS A 62 19.02 8.04 2.42
CA HIS A 62 18.78 9.47 2.67
C HIS A 62 18.46 10.38 1.46
N ARG A 63 18.32 9.85 0.23
CA ARG A 63 17.98 10.62 -0.99
C ARG A 63 16.57 10.36 -1.48
N PHE A 64 15.60 10.87 -0.71
CA PHE A 64 14.16 10.71 -0.96
C PHE A 64 13.70 11.32 -2.31
N ASP A 65 14.45 12.29 -2.82
CA ASP A 65 14.25 12.89 -4.15
C ASP A 65 14.39 11.87 -5.28
N LYS A 66 15.41 10.99 -5.23
CA LYS A 66 15.62 9.94 -6.22
C LYS A 66 14.53 8.85 -6.17
N PHE A 67 14.06 8.50 -4.98
CA PHE A 67 12.94 7.58 -4.82
C PHE A 67 11.62 8.18 -5.33
N ASN A 68 11.36 9.46 -5.08
CA ASN A 68 10.16 10.17 -5.57
C ASN A 68 10.14 10.37 -7.09
N LEU A 69 11.29 10.47 -7.76
CA LEU A 69 11.35 10.47 -9.22
C LEU A 69 10.72 9.18 -9.80
N LYS A 70 10.81 8.06 -9.05
CA LYS A 70 10.07 6.83 -9.39
C LYS A 70 8.55 6.98 -9.17
N TYR A 71 8.02 7.88 -8.36
CA TYR A 71 6.56 8.06 -8.26
C TYR A 71 6.02 9.17 -9.18
N ASN A 72 6.91 9.99 -9.75
CA ASN A 72 6.54 11.07 -10.66
C ASN A 72 6.09 10.50 -12.04
N PRO A 73 4.84 10.75 -12.48
CA PRO A 73 4.38 10.31 -13.78
C PRO A 73 5.04 11.05 -14.96
N CYS A 74 5.73 12.16 -14.74
CA CYS A 74 6.18 13.06 -15.81
C CYS A 74 7.68 12.96 -16.16
N GLY A 75 8.48 12.17 -15.42
CA GLY A 75 9.94 12.06 -15.60
C GLY A 75 10.44 10.69 -16.06
N GLN A 76 9.61 9.90 -16.77
CA GLN A 76 9.80 8.45 -16.87
C GLN A 76 10.85 7.99 -17.91
N SER A 77 11.58 6.93 -17.54
CA SER A 77 12.29 6.06 -18.49
C SER A 77 11.31 5.44 -19.48
N ARG A 78 11.64 5.41 -20.78
CA ARG A 78 10.77 4.89 -21.87
C ARG A 78 10.25 3.48 -21.57
N LEU A 79 11.13 2.61 -21.06
CA LEU A 79 10.78 1.23 -20.73
C LEU A 79 9.79 1.14 -19.57
N ARG A 80 9.87 2.07 -18.63
CA ARG A 80 8.99 2.11 -17.46
C ARG A 80 7.55 2.47 -17.84
N GLU A 81 7.38 3.43 -18.74
CA GLU A 81 6.07 3.78 -19.28
C GLU A 81 5.45 2.58 -20.03
N ILE A 82 6.23 1.89 -20.85
CA ILE A 82 5.77 0.76 -21.66
C ILE A 82 5.39 -0.45 -20.80
N PHE A 83 6.25 -0.85 -19.87
CA PHE A 83 6.12 -2.12 -19.14
C PHE A 83 5.49 -1.99 -17.75
N LEU A 84 5.59 -0.83 -17.10
CA LEU A 84 5.25 -0.67 -15.68
C LEU A 84 4.16 0.38 -15.42
N LYS A 85 3.47 0.86 -16.46
CA LYS A 85 2.29 1.74 -16.35
C LYS A 85 1.08 1.13 -17.03
N GLN A 86 -0.08 1.41 -16.43
CA GLN A 86 -1.39 1.04 -16.99
C GLN A 86 -1.90 2.09 -17.99
N ASP A 87 -1.64 3.37 -17.70
CA ASP A 87 -2.00 4.49 -18.57
C ASP A 87 -0.82 4.75 -19.53
N ASN A 88 -0.82 4.07 -20.68
CA ASN A 88 0.15 4.22 -21.75
C ASN A 88 -0.49 3.93 -23.13
N LEU A 89 0.29 4.05 -24.21
CA LEU A 89 -0.22 3.92 -25.58
C LEU A 89 -0.91 2.57 -25.86
N ILE A 90 -0.37 1.48 -25.30
CA ILE A 90 -0.91 0.11 -25.45
C ILE A 90 -1.89 -0.26 -24.32
N GLN A 91 -2.46 0.75 -23.65
CA GLN A 91 -3.49 0.59 -22.62
C GLN A 91 -3.08 -0.37 -21.50
N GLY A 92 -1.80 -0.37 -21.13
CA GLY A 92 -1.29 -1.17 -20.03
C GLY A 92 -1.25 -2.67 -20.28
N ARG A 93 -1.39 -3.12 -21.55
CA ARG A 93 -1.37 -4.55 -21.94
C ARG A 93 -0.20 -5.31 -21.31
N PHE A 94 1.02 -4.79 -21.45
CA PHE A 94 2.21 -5.47 -20.91
C PHE A 94 2.22 -5.55 -19.38
N LEU A 95 1.79 -4.51 -18.68
CA LEU A 95 1.67 -4.55 -17.22
C LEU A 95 0.58 -5.54 -16.78
N GLY A 96 -0.54 -5.59 -17.50
CA GLY A 96 -1.64 -6.53 -17.26
C GLY A 96 -1.19 -7.98 -17.45
N GLU A 97 -0.53 -8.28 -18.57
CA GLU A 97 0.04 -9.60 -18.84
C GLU A 97 1.06 -10.03 -17.76
N LEU A 98 1.94 -9.12 -17.34
CA LEU A 98 2.91 -9.40 -16.27
C LEU A 98 2.21 -9.64 -14.93
N THR A 99 1.14 -8.90 -14.65
CA THR A 99 0.35 -9.05 -13.43
C THR A 99 -0.38 -10.38 -13.40
N LYS A 100 -0.87 -10.89 -14.55
CA LYS A 100 -1.42 -12.26 -14.64
C LYS A 100 -0.41 -13.34 -14.30
N GLN A 101 0.84 -13.21 -14.77
CA GLN A 101 1.90 -14.16 -14.42
C GLN A 101 2.14 -14.16 -12.91
N VAL A 102 2.22 -12.96 -12.32
CA VAL A 102 2.31 -12.79 -10.86
C VAL A 102 1.13 -13.43 -10.12
N PHE A 103 -0.10 -13.28 -10.61
CA PHE A 103 -1.28 -13.90 -9.98
C PHE A 103 -1.24 -15.42 -10.07
N SER A 104 -0.78 -15.97 -11.19
CA SER A 104 -0.60 -17.41 -11.36
C SER A 104 0.42 -17.96 -10.36
N ASP A 105 1.56 -17.29 -10.21
CA ASP A 105 2.60 -17.70 -9.26
C ASP A 105 2.10 -17.58 -7.81
N LEU A 106 1.38 -16.51 -7.49
CA LEU A 106 0.80 -16.31 -6.16
C LEU A 106 -0.27 -17.35 -5.84
N SER A 107 -1.11 -17.71 -6.81
CA SER A 107 -2.16 -18.73 -6.64
C SER A 107 -1.56 -20.14 -6.45
N ALA A 108 -0.38 -20.39 -7.01
CA ALA A 108 0.38 -21.61 -6.74
C ALA A 108 0.94 -21.63 -5.30
N SER A 109 1.17 -20.46 -4.69
CA SER A 109 1.54 -20.33 -3.28
C SER A 109 0.31 -20.34 -2.38
N LYS A 110 -0.01 -21.51 -1.83
CA LYS A 110 -1.24 -21.75 -1.05
C LYS A 110 -1.49 -20.78 0.12
N TYR A 111 -0.44 -20.26 0.74
CA TYR A 111 -0.55 -19.50 2.00
C TYR A 111 -0.12 -18.04 1.90
N GLN A 112 0.26 -17.57 0.71
CA GLN A 112 0.63 -16.18 0.49
C GLN A 112 -0.53 -15.42 -0.15
N MET A 113 -0.82 -14.27 0.43
CA MET A 113 -1.85 -13.33 -0.02
C MET A 113 -1.20 -11.97 -0.24
N ALA A 114 -1.80 -11.14 -1.08
CA ALA A 114 -1.25 -9.84 -1.42
C ALA A 114 -2.28 -8.72 -1.37
N GLU A 115 -1.84 -7.59 -0.82
CA GLU A 115 -2.55 -6.33 -0.79
C GLU A 115 -1.78 -5.33 -1.67
N TYR A 116 -1.99 -5.40 -2.99
CA TYR A 116 -1.22 -4.59 -3.94
C TYR A 116 -1.70 -3.15 -4.01
N ARG A 117 -0.76 -2.23 -4.17
CA ARG A 117 -1.06 -0.80 -4.31
C ARG A 117 -1.03 -0.35 -5.76
N ILE A 118 -2.04 0.40 -6.18
CA ILE A 118 -2.14 0.99 -7.52
C ILE A 118 -2.56 2.46 -7.46
N SER A 119 -1.91 3.31 -8.26
CA SER A 119 -2.06 4.76 -8.10
C SER A 119 -3.25 5.33 -8.84
N ILE A 120 -3.96 6.23 -8.16
CA ILE A 120 -4.74 7.31 -8.78
C ILE A 120 -4.11 8.62 -8.35
N TYR A 121 -3.88 9.51 -9.32
CA TYR A 121 -3.14 10.74 -9.11
C TYR A 121 -4.04 11.93 -8.83
N GLY A 122 -5.32 11.84 -9.17
CA GLY A 122 -6.29 12.91 -9.01
C GLY A 122 -6.05 14.06 -9.99
N ARG A 123 -5.49 13.79 -11.17
CA ARG A 123 -5.29 14.79 -12.23
C ARG A 123 -6.54 15.00 -13.08
N LYS A 124 -7.31 13.93 -13.27
CA LYS A 124 -8.55 13.90 -14.07
C LYS A 124 -9.53 12.93 -13.41
N GLN A 125 -10.83 13.22 -13.49
CA GLN A 125 -11.89 12.32 -13.03
C GLN A 125 -11.86 10.96 -13.77
N SER A 126 -11.47 10.96 -15.05
CA SER A 126 -11.40 9.75 -15.88
C SER A 126 -10.37 8.71 -15.41
N GLU A 127 -9.47 9.05 -14.47
CA GLU A 127 -8.46 8.10 -13.97
C GLU A 127 -9.11 6.86 -13.32
N TRP A 128 -10.28 7.01 -12.68
CA TRP A 128 -11.02 5.88 -12.10
C TRP A 128 -11.55 4.93 -13.16
N ASP A 129 -12.24 5.46 -14.18
CA ASP A 129 -12.79 4.64 -15.26
C ASP A 129 -11.69 3.96 -16.07
N GLN A 130 -10.62 4.70 -16.40
CA GLN A 130 -9.46 4.13 -17.10
C GLN A 130 -8.85 2.96 -16.31
N LEU A 131 -8.67 3.14 -15.01
CA LEU A 131 -8.11 2.10 -14.15
C LEU A 131 -9.08 0.90 -14.01
N ALA A 132 -10.37 1.15 -13.86
CA ALA A 132 -11.42 0.14 -13.85
C ALA A 132 -11.45 -0.68 -15.14
N SER A 133 -11.44 -0.01 -16.29
CA SER A 133 -11.35 -0.66 -17.60
C SER A 133 -10.07 -1.47 -17.74
N TRP A 134 -8.93 -0.98 -17.26
CA TRP A 134 -7.68 -1.73 -17.30
C TRP A 134 -7.79 -3.05 -16.53
N ILE A 135 -8.35 -3.06 -15.32
CA ILE A 135 -8.55 -4.29 -14.53
C ILE A 135 -9.52 -5.25 -15.24
N VAL A 136 -10.69 -4.77 -15.67
CA VAL A 136 -11.75 -5.60 -16.25
C VAL A 136 -11.30 -6.19 -17.59
N ASN A 137 -10.79 -5.35 -18.49
CA ASN A 137 -10.41 -5.76 -19.84
C ASN A 137 -9.20 -6.70 -19.83
N ASN A 138 -8.35 -6.60 -18.80
CA ASN A 138 -7.25 -7.53 -18.60
C ASN A 138 -7.61 -8.66 -17.62
N ASP A 139 -8.84 -8.85 -17.16
CA ASP A 139 -9.22 -9.94 -16.23
C ASP A 139 -8.25 -10.08 -15.04
N LEU A 140 -7.98 -8.97 -14.35
CA LEU A 140 -7.02 -8.90 -13.25
C LEU A 140 -7.68 -9.17 -11.89
N TYR A 141 -8.20 -10.39 -11.74
CA TYR A 141 -8.81 -10.88 -10.50
C TYR A 141 -8.08 -12.12 -9.96
N SER A 142 -7.95 -12.23 -8.64
CA SER A 142 -7.41 -13.40 -7.95
C SER A 142 -7.97 -13.46 -6.53
N GLU A 143 -8.28 -14.66 -6.02
CA GLU A 143 -8.73 -14.85 -4.63
C GLU A 143 -7.65 -14.48 -3.61
N ASN A 144 -6.38 -14.52 -4.01
CA ASN A 144 -5.23 -14.22 -3.16
C ASN A 144 -4.89 -12.72 -3.14
N VAL A 145 -5.59 -11.89 -3.92
CA VAL A 145 -5.20 -10.49 -4.15
C VAL A 145 -6.35 -9.53 -3.87
N VAL A 146 -6.04 -8.45 -3.14
CA VAL A 146 -6.89 -7.27 -3.06
C VAL A 146 -6.09 -6.00 -3.41
N TRP A 147 -6.79 -5.01 -3.95
CA TRP A 147 -6.19 -3.77 -4.42
C TRP A 147 -6.40 -2.60 -3.46
N LEU A 148 -5.33 -1.85 -3.23
CA LEU A 148 -5.32 -0.60 -2.49
C LEU A 148 -4.99 0.55 -3.43
N ILE A 149 -5.93 1.48 -3.59
CA ILE A 149 -5.66 2.72 -4.31
C ILE A 149 -4.66 3.53 -3.51
N GLN A 150 -3.65 4.06 -4.16
CA GLN A 150 -2.71 5.00 -3.55
C GLN A 150 -2.85 6.37 -4.19
N LEU A 151 -2.90 7.40 -3.36
CA LEU A 151 -2.92 8.79 -3.76
C LEU A 151 -1.56 9.44 -3.41
N PRO A 152 -0.68 9.63 -4.41
CA PRO A 152 0.55 10.40 -4.23
C PRO A 152 0.24 11.87 -3.95
N ARG A 153 0.89 12.45 -2.93
CA ARG A 153 0.72 13.87 -2.55
C ARG A 153 1.61 14.76 -3.41
N LEU A 154 1.18 14.98 -4.65
CA LEU A 154 1.94 15.70 -5.69
C LEU A 154 1.21 16.96 -6.20
N TYR A 155 0.38 17.60 -5.37
CA TYR A 155 -0.40 18.77 -5.77
C TYR A 155 0.48 19.88 -6.35
N ASN A 156 1.61 20.18 -5.71
CA ASN A 156 2.53 21.22 -6.16
C ASN A 156 3.02 20.98 -7.60
N ILE A 157 3.30 19.72 -7.97
CA ILE A 157 3.72 19.37 -9.33
C ILE A 157 2.59 19.65 -10.33
N TYR A 158 1.38 19.18 -10.02
CA TYR A 158 0.22 19.38 -10.90
C TYR A 158 -0.18 20.85 -11.02
N LYS A 159 0.03 21.61 -9.94
CA LYS A 159 -0.22 23.05 -9.88
C LYS A 159 0.79 23.83 -10.73
N GLU A 160 2.08 23.50 -10.65
CA GLU A 160 3.12 24.08 -11.51
C GLU A 160 2.91 23.76 -12.99
N MET A 161 2.41 22.56 -13.31
CA MET A 161 2.06 22.16 -14.67
C MET A 161 0.74 22.78 -15.19
N GLY A 162 0.00 23.51 -14.35
CA GLY A 162 -1.31 24.07 -14.72
C GLY A 162 -2.42 23.04 -14.93
N ILE A 163 -2.22 21.79 -14.50
CA ILE A 163 -3.22 20.71 -14.62
C ILE A 163 -4.36 20.93 -13.60
N VAL A 164 -4.02 21.41 -12.41
CA VAL A 164 -4.99 21.73 -11.35
C VAL A 164 -4.84 23.17 -10.90
N THR A 165 -5.96 23.80 -10.51
CA THR A 165 -6.01 25.21 -10.10
C THR A 165 -6.09 25.37 -8.58
N SER A 166 -6.64 24.40 -7.87
CA SER A 166 -6.73 24.38 -6.42
C SER A 166 -6.66 22.95 -5.90
N PHE A 167 -6.44 22.78 -4.60
CA PHE A 167 -6.45 21.46 -3.98
C PHE A 167 -7.83 20.77 -4.12
N GLN A 168 -8.91 21.54 -4.18
CA GLN A 168 -10.26 21.02 -4.44
C GLN A 168 -10.31 20.17 -5.73
N ASN A 169 -9.61 20.56 -6.79
CA ASN A 169 -9.64 19.79 -8.04
C ASN A 169 -9.13 18.36 -7.86
N ILE A 170 -8.13 18.15 -7.00
CA ILE A 170 -7.63 16.80 -6.69
C ILE A 170 -8.70 16.00 -5.94
N LEU A 171 -9.36 16.62 -4.95
CA LEU A 171 -10.44 15.96 -4.21
C LEU A 171 -11.62 15.61 -5.12
N ASP A 172 -12.01 16.53 -6.01
CA ASP A 172 -13.06 16.32 -7.00
C ASP A 172 -12.74 15.14 -7.91
N ASN A 173 -11.54 15.13 -8.48
CA ASN A 173 -11.07 14.08 -9.38
C ASN A 173 -11.04 12.69 -8.73
N ILE A 174 -10.97 12.62 -7.40
CA ILE A 174 -10.87 11.36 -6.65
C ILE A 174 -12.21 10.92 -6.10
N PHE A 175 -12.97 11.83 -5.48
CA PHE A 175 -14.15 11.45 -4.71
C PHE A 175 -15.44 11.57 -5.52
N ILE A 176 -15.55 12.49 -6.48
CA ILE A 176 -16.79 12.65 -7.27
C ILE A 176 -17.13 11.36 -8.04
N PRO A 177 -16.21 10.73 -8.81
CA PRO A 177 -16.52 9.49 -9.51
C PRO A 177 -16.96 8.35 -8.58
N LEU A 178 -16.41 8.32 -7.35
CA LEU A 178 -16.81 7.34 -6.34
C LEU A 178 -18.20 7.61 -5.75
N PHE A 179 -18.57 8.88 -5.60
CA PHE A 179 -19.93 9.25 -5.20
C PHE A 179 -20.93 8.97 -6.33
N GLU A 180 -20.58 9.31 -7.57
CA GLU A 180 -21.39 9.05 -8.78
C GLU A 180 -21.73 7.56 -8.89
N VAL A 181 -20.72 6.67 -8.91
CA VAL A 181 -20.95 5.21 -9.00
C VAL A 181 -21.70 4.64 -7.79
N THR A 182 -21.60 5.30 -6.63
CA THR A 182 -22.36 4.88 -5.43
C THR A 182 -23.83 5.29 -5.54
N VAL A 183 -24.11 6.47 -6.10
CA VAL A 183 -25.48 6.96 -6.30
C VAL A 183 -26.15 6.20 -7.44
N ASP A 184 -25.47 6.08 -8.58
CA ASP A 184 -25.91 5.40 -9.79
C ASP A 184 -24.84 4.42 -10.27
N PRO A 185 -24.96 3.12 -9.96
CA PRO A 185 -24.02 2.09 -10.40
C PRO A 185 -23.77 2.05 -11.92
N ASP A 186 -24.76 2.45 -12.73
CA ASP A 186 -24.66 2.40 -14.19
C ASP A 186 -23.86 3.58 -14.77
N SER A 187 -23.56 4.62 -13.97
CA SER A 187 -22.76 5.76 -14.42
C SER A 187 -21.28 5.40 -14.62
N HIS A 188 -20.78 4.39 -13.87
CA HIS A 188 -19.43 3.83 -14.01
C HIS A 188 -19.48 2.28 -13.92
N PRO A 189 -19.94 1.60 -14.97
CA PRO A 189 -20.32 0.17 -14.88
C PRO A 189 -19.14 -0.77 -14.54
N GLN A 190 -17.91 -0.37 -14.86
CA GLN A 190 -16.69 -1.13 -14.56
C GLN A 190 -16.06 -0.78 -13.19
N LEU A 191 -16.53 0.27 -12.51
CA LEU A 191 -15.95 0.82 -11.28
C LEU A 191 -16.56 0.24 -9.99
N LEU A 192 -17.55 -0.65 -10.08
CA LEU A 192 -18.33 -1.14 -8.93
C LEU A 192 -17.58 -2.04 -7.92
N GLY A 193 -16.34 -2.47 -8.22
CA GLY A 193 -15.62 -3.51 -7.47
C GLY A 193 -14.54 -3.08 -6.48
N TRP A 194 -14.35 -1.79 -6.19
CA TRP A 194 -13.13 -1.30 -5.55
C TRP A 194 -13.24 -1.11 -4.03
N THR A 195 -12.20 -1.52 -3.29
CA THR A 195 -12.30 -1.62 -1.83
C THR A 195 -11.35 -0.77 -0.99
N TRP A 196 -10.23 -0.16 -1.43
CA TRP A 196 -9.32 0.48 -0.45
C TRP A 196 -8.59 1.74 -0.96
N LEU A 197 -8.31 2.74 -0.10
CA LEU A 197 -7.56 3.98 -0.41
C LEU A 197 -6.41 4.21 0.61
N THR A 198 -5.25 4.62 0.10
CA THR A 198 -3.97 4.83 0.81
C THR A 198 -3.31 6.12 0.32
N MET A 199 -2.44 6.72 1.12
CA MET A 199 -1.76 7.98 0.77
C MET A 199 -0.30 7.93 1.20
N LYS A 200 0.61 8.57 0.46
CA LYS A 200 2.06 8.67 0.79
C LYS A 200 2.45 10.10 1.23
N ALA A 201 3.49 10.26 2.05
CA ALA A 201 3.79 11.51 2.75
C ALA A 201 4.92 12.42 2.17
N ASN A 202 4.71 13.75 2.09
CA ASN A 202 5.67 14.88 2.12
C ASN A 202 5.16 16.13 2.93
N LEU A 203 6.05 16.85 3.61
CA LEU A 203 5.73 17.97 4.53
C LEU A 203 5.63 19.34 3.84
N LYS A 204 4.73 20.20 4.34
CA LYS A 204 4.94 21.64 4.68
C LYS A 204 3.65 22.26 5.25
N ASP A 205 3.80 23.09 6.28
CA ASP A 205 2.72 23.83 6.93
C ASP A 205 2.07 24.86 6.00
N ALA A 206 0.74 24.99 6.05
CA ALA A 206 0.12 26.29 5.83
C ALA A 206 -1.13 26.49 6.67
N GLN A 207 -1.37 27.76 7.00
CA GLN A 207 -2.56 28.28 7.68
C GLN A 207 -3.85 27.76 7.03
N GLN A 208 -4.86 27.48 7.85
CA GLN A 208 -6.14 26.86 7.46
C GLN A 208 -6.95 27.72 6.48
N SER A 209 -6.60 27.65 5.19
CA SER A 209 -7.47 27.98 4.08
C SER A 209 -8.29 26.75 3.70
N THR A 210 -9.52 26.92 3.20
CA THR A 210 -10.32 25.81 2.64
C THR A 210 -9.63 25.19 1.41
N CYS A 211 -10.02 23.97 1.03
CA CYS A 211 -9.45 23.25 -0.12
C CYS A 211 -9.62 24.01 -1.45
N LEU A 212 -10.73 24.76 -1.59
CA LEU A 212 -10.98 25.69 -2.69
C LEU A 212 -10.04 26.90 -2.69
N GLN A 213 -9.73 27.43 -1.50
CA GLN A 213 -8.85 28.58 -1.32
C GLN A 213 -7.36 28.20 -1.39
N TRP A 214 -7.03 26.91 -1.29
CA TRP A 214 -5.66 26.44 -1.46
C TRP A 214 -5.26 26.47 -2.94
N THR A 215 -4.88 27.66 -3.41
CA THR A 215 -4.49 27.95 -4.79
C THR A 215 -3.01 28.31 -4.93
N ASN A 216 -2.26 28.30 -3.82
CA ASN A 216 -0.81 28.53 -3.84
C ASN A 216 -0.06 27.34 -4.48
N VAL A 217 1.23 27.53 -4.75
CA VAL A 217 2.10 26.52 -5.40
C VAL A 217 2.60 25.44 -4.44
N PHE A 218 2.45 25.63 -3.12
CA PHE A 218 2.95 24.69 -2.13
C PHE A 218 2.03 23.50 -1.97
N ASN A 219 2.64 22.35 -1.70
CA ASN A 219 1.92 21.12 -1.40
C ASN A 219 1.25 21.23 -0.02
N PRO A 220 -0.05 20.89 0.13
CA PRO A 220 -0.69 20.86 1.44
C PRO A 220 0.01 19.94 2.43
N ALA A 221 -0.08 20.30 3.72
CA ALA A 221 0.44 19.52 4.83
C ALA A 221 -0.16 18.10 4.86
N PHE A 222 0.54 17.15 5.47
CA PHE A 222 0.05 15.78 5.57
C PHE A 222 -1.30 15.68 6.30
N SER A 223 -1.41 16.35 7.45
CA SER A 223 -2.63 16.42 8.25
C SER A 223 -3.80 16.99 7.44
N TYR A 224 -3.54 17.97 6.57
CA TYR A 224 -4.54 18.55 5.68
C TYR A 224 -5.08 17.53 4.68
N TYR A 225 -4.17 16.83 4.00
CA TYR A 225 -4.53 15.71 3.11
C TYR A 225 -5.31 14.62 3.84
N VAL A 226 -4.83 14.20 5.01
CA VAL A 226 -5.48 13.17 5.84
C VAL A 226 -6.89 13.60 6.22
N TYR A 227 -7.09 14.84 6.66
CA TYR A 227 -8.40 15.35 7.05
C TYR A 227 -9.41 15.30 5.91
N TYR A 228 -9.10 15.90 4.75
CA TYR A 228 -10.05 15.95 3.64
C TYR A 228 -10.29 14.57 3.02
N CYS A 229 -9.27 13.71 2.95
CA CYS A 229 -9.46 12.34 2.50
C CYS A 229 -10.30 11.54 3.49
N TYR A 230 -10.07 11.68 4.80
CA TYR A 230 -10.89 11.04 5.83
C TYR A 230 -12.35 11.52 5.75
N ALA A 231 -12.61 12.82 5.70
CA ALA A 231 -13.96 13.38 5.72
C ALA A 231 -14.79 12.93 4.50
N ASN A 232 -14.20 12.96 3.31
CA ASN A 232 -14.85 12.48 2.09
C ASN A 232 -15.08 10.97 2.16
N LEU A 233 -14.06 10.19 2.56
CA LEU A 233 -14.16 8.74 2.64
C LEU A 233 -15.17 8.28 3.69
N TYR A 234 -15.24 8.96 4.84
CA TYR A 234 -16.23 8.69 5.88
C TYR A 234 -17.65 8.88 5.35
N THR A 235 -17.91 10.01 4.69
CA THR A 235 -19.22 10.33 4.12
C THR A 235 -19.59 9.34 3.01
N LEU A 236 -18.65 9.05 2.11
CA LEU A 236 -18.81 8.05 1.06
C LEU A 236 -19.12 6.67 1.65
N ASN A 237 -18.37 6.23 2.67
CA ASN A 237 -18.59 4.94 3.30
C ASN A 237 -19.95 4.86 3.99
N LYS A 238 -20.42 5.93 4.63
CA LYS A 238 -21.76 5.95 5.24
C LYS A 238 -22.86 5.84 4.18
N LEU A 239 -22.67 6.43 3.00
CA LEU A 239 -23.57 6.27 1.86
C LEU A 239 -23.50 4.86 1.26
N ARG A 240 -22.30 4.29 1.12
CA ARG A 240 -22.11 2.93 0.60
C ARG A 240 -22.70 1.89 1.54
N GLU A 241 -22.50 2.06 2.85
CA GLU A 241 -23.08 1.24 3.92
C GLU A 241 -24.61 1.29 3.87
N SER A 242 -25.22 2.47 3.73
CA SER A 242 -26.69 2.60 3.64
C SER A 242 -27.29 1.93 2.39
N LYS A 243 -26.47 1.73 1.35
CA LYS A 243 -26.82 1.00 0.13
C LYS A 243 -26.39 -0.48 0.13
N GLY A 244 -25.79 -0.97 1.21
CA GLY A 244 -25.28 -2.35 1.28
C GLY A 244 -24.06 -2.62 0.38
N MET A 245 -23.36 -1.58 -0.06
CA MET A 245 -22.14 -1.67 -0.87
C MET A 245 -20.90 -1.83 0.02
N THR A 246 -19.81 -2.34 -0.58
CA THR A 246 -18.51 -2.48 0.10
C THR A 246 -17.94 -1.12 0.51
N THR A 247 -17.42 -0.99 1.73
CA THR A 247 -16.80 0.25 2.21
C THR A 247 -15.28 0.26 2.05
N ILE A 248 -14.69 1.44 2.07
CA ILE A 248 -13.27 1.68 1.82
C ILE A 248 -12.57 2.11 3.12
N LYS A 249 -11.69 1.27 3.67
CA LYS A 249 -10.85 1.60 4.84
C LYS A 249 -9.71 2.54 4.47
N PHE A 250 -9.44 3.50 5.34
CA PHE A 250 -8.34 4.45 5.22
C PHE A 250 -7.05 3.88 5.81
N ARG A 251 -6.03 3.62 4.97
CA ARG A 251 -4.78 2.94 5.35
C ARG A 251 -3.53 3.70 4.87
N PRO A 252 -3.21 4.87 5.44
CA PRO A 252 -2.13 5.73 4.95
C PRO A 252 -0.73 5.17 5.25
N HIS A 253 0.27 5.59 4.47
CA HIS A 253 1.67 5.48 4.88
C HIS A 253 1.97 6.63 5.81
N SER A 254 2.41 6.31 7.03
CA SER A 254 2.63 7.31 8.07
C SER A 254 3.77 6.91 8.98
N GLY A 255 4.56 7.90 9.38
CA GLY A 255 5.65 7.72 10.34
C GLY A 255 6.80 6.85 9.86
N GLU A 256 6.98 6.62 8.56
CA GLU A 256 8.25 6.10 8.02
C GLU A 256 9.37 7.13 8.21
N ALA A 257 9.08 8.35 7.75
CA ALA A 257 9.89 9.54 7.85
C ALA A 257 8.97 10.76 8.08
N GLY A 258 9.55 11.96 8.09
CA GLY A 258 8.82 13.20 8.37
C GLY A 258 8.56 13.42 9.85
N ASP A 259 7.59 14.26 10.14
CA ASP A 259 7.32 14.80 11.48
C ASP A 259 6.35 13.90 12.26
N ILE A 260 6.29 14.10 13.57
CA ILE A 260 5.56 13.24 14.51
C ILE A 260 4.05 13.47 14.44
N ASP A 261 3.62 14.65 14.00
CA ASP A 261 2.21 15.03 13.79
C ASP A 261 1.51 14.11 12.78
N HIS A 262 2.26 13.54 11.83
CA HIS A 262 1.75 12.53 10.90
C HIS A 262 1.10 11.35 11.66
N LEU A 263 1.78 10.87 12.70
CA LEU A 263 1.29 9.75 13.50
C LEU A 263 0.15 10.14 14.41
N ALA A 264 0.11 11.39 14.88
CA ALA A 264 -1.02 11.93 15.63
C ALA A 264 -2.28 12.07 14.77
N ALA A 265 -2.14 12.60 13.54
CA ALA A 265 -3.24 12.71 12.60
C ALA A 265 -3.78 11.33 12.21
N THR A 266 -2.91 10.37 11.87
CA THR A 266 -3.36 9.02 11.50
C THR A 266 -3.90 8.22 12.67
N PHE A 267 -3.46 8.46 13.90
CA PHE A 267 -4.07 7.87 15.08
C PHE A 267 -5.56 8.21 15.17
N LEU A 268 -5.94 9.45 14.83
CA LEU A 268 -7.31 9.93 14.94
C LEU A 268 -8.22 9.45 13.80
N THR A 269 -7.67 9.18 12.62
CA THR A 269 -8.50 9.03 11.40
C THR A 269 -8.33 7.71 10.66
N SER A 270 -7.27 6.94 10.92
CA SER A 270 -6.95 5.74 10.14
C SER A 270 -7.33 4.44 10.82
N HIS A 271 -7.58 3.41 10.02
CA HIS A 271 -7.86 2.06 10.52
C HIS A 271 -6.57 1.31 10.83
N ASN A 272 -5.56 1.45 9.97
CA ASN A 272 -4.19 0.98 10.19
C ASN A 272 -3.24 1.85 9.36
N ILE A 273 -1.94 1.71 9.62
CA ILE A 273 -0.91 2.46 8.88
C ILE A 273 0.18 1.54 8.34
N ALA A 274 0.81 1.96 7.25
CA ALA A 274 2.09 1.41 6.85
C ALA A 274 3.23 2.17 7.53
N HIS A 275 4.28 1.43 7.92
CA HIS A 275 5.49 1.87 8.61
C HIS A 275 5.35 2.11 10.12
N GLY A 276 5.06 3.35 10.57
CA GLY A 276 5.02 3.67 12.00
C GLY A 276 6.39 3.72 12.72
N ILE A 277 7.50 3.73 11.99
CA ILE A 277 8.88 3.74 12.54
C ILE A 277 9.07 4.86 13.57
N ASN A 278 8.58 6.06 13.27
CA ASN A 278 8.70 7.26 14.10
C ASN A 278 7.94 7.15 15.44
N LEU A 279 7.10 6.13 15.67
CA LEU A 279 6.54 5.86 17.00
C LEU A 279 7.64 5.60 18.04
N ARG A 280 8.85 5.21 17.61
CA ARG A 280 10.03 5.12 18.48
C ARG A 280 10.43 6.46 19.13
N LYS A 281 9.99 7.59 18.56
CA LYS A 281 10.35 8.95 18.99
C LYS A 281 9.29 9.56 19.92
N SER A 282 8.12 8.95 20.07
CA SER A 282 7.05 9.44 20.93
C SER A 282 6.50 8.31 21.80
N PRO A 283 6.88 8.25 23.09
CA PRO A 283 6.33 7.27 24.03
C PRO A 283 4.80 7.33 24.11
N VAL A 284 4.24 8.54 24.10
CA VAL A 284 2.78 8.76 24.19
C VAL A 284 2.06 8.17 22.99
N LEU A 285 2.47 8.53 21.77
CA LEU A 285 1.81 7.99 20.58
C LEU A 285 2.00 6.48 20.48
N GLN A 286 3.18 5.96 20.78
CA GLN A 286 3.41 4.51 20.76
C GLN A 286 2.47 3.77 21.72
N TYR A 287 2.26 4.31 22.91
CA TYR A 287 1.34 3.74 23.89
C TYR A 287 -0.12 3.86 23.44
N LEU A 288 -0.51 4.98 22.83
CA LEU A 288 -1.85 5.13 22.26
C LEU A 288 -2.12 4.12 21.13
N TYR A 289 -1.17 3.89 20.23
CA TYR A 289 -1.29 2.85 19.18
C TYR A 289 -1.38 1.44 19.77
N TYR A 290 -0.69 1.17 20.88
CA TYR A 290 -0.82 -0.08 21.63
C TYR A 290 -2.22 -0.23 22.23
N LEU A 291 -2.72 0.76 22.97
CA LEU A 291 -4.04 0.69 23.62
C LEU A 291 -5.16 0.55 22.59
N ALA A 292 -5.12 1.35 21.52
CA ALA A 292 -6.09 1.31 20.42
C ALA A 292 -5.91 0.10 19.50
N GLN A 293 -4.80 -0.65 19.62
CA GLN A 293 -4.45 -1.79 18.77
C GLN A 293 -4.47 -1.46 17.26
N ILE A 294 -4.06 -0.24 16.90
CA ILE A 294 -3.95 0.19 15.49
C ILE A 294 -2.83 -0.59 14.81
N GLY A 295 -3.16 -1.23 13.68
CA GLY A 295 -2.25 -2.08 12.92
C GLY A 295 -1.08 -1.32 12.29
N LEU A 296 0.12 -1.87 12.38
CA LEU A 296 1.35 -1.39 11.76
C LEU A 296 1.87 -2.42 10.75
N ALA A 297 1.70 -2.16 9.45
CA ALA A 297 2.32 -2.95 8.40
C ALA A 297 3.72 -2.41 8.11
N MET A 298 4.75 -3.10 8.61
CA MET A 298 6.13 -2.64 8.60
C MET A 298 6.95 -3.42 7.57
N SER A 299 7.83 -2.73 6.84
CA SER A 299 8.73 -3.34 5.85
C SER A 299 10.20 -3.12 6.22
N PRO A 300 10.75 -3.86 7.20
CA PRO A 300 12.11 -3.68 7.71
C PRO A 300 13.21 -3.67 6.65
N LEU A 301 13.17 -4.56 5.65
CA LEU A 301 14.15 -4.57 4.55
C LEU A 301 14.06 -3.30 3.70
N SER A 302 12.85 -2.83 3.38
CA SER A 302 12.65 -1.53 2.70
C SER A 302 13.22 -0.39 3.54
N ASN A 303 12.90 -0.36 4.83
CA ASN A 303 13.34 0.71 5.71
C ASN A 303 14.87 0.72 5.86
N ASN A 304 15.51 -0.46 5.84
CA ASN A 304 16.96 -0.60 5.82
C ASN A 304 17.61 -0.01 4.56
N SER A 305 17.00 -0.22 3.40
CA SER A 305 17.50 0.33 2.14
C SER A 305 17.39 1.85 2.06
N LEU A 306 16.47 2.48 2.81
CA LEU A 306 16.10 3.88 2.60
C LEU A 306 16.37 4.82 3.78
N PHE A 307 16.13 4.38 5.03
CA PHE A 307 15.97 5.28 6.19
C PHE A 307 16.71 4.88 7.45
N LEU A 308 16.80 3.57 7.72
CA LEU A 308 17.13 3.07 9.05
C LEU A 308 17.76 1.69 8.98
N ASP A 309 19.02 1.61 9.35
CA ASP A 309 19.76 0.34 9.53
C ASP A 309 18.89 -0.74 10.21
N TYR A 310 18.91 -1.94 9.64
CA TYR A 310 18.03 -3.07 10.00
C TYR A 310 18.08 -3.38 11.49
N HIS A 311 19.27 -3.37 12.11
CA HIS A 311 19.44 -3.64 13.54
C HIS A 311 18.83 -2.55 14.44
N ARG A 312 18.61 -1.35 13.90
CA ARG A 312 18.01 -0.22 14.61
C ARG A 312 16.51 -0.10 14.35
N ASN A 313 15.92 -0.97 13.53
CA ASN A 313 14.48 -0.97 13.27
C ASN A 313 13.69 -1.24 14.57
N PRO A 314 12.62 -0.47 14.87
CA PRO A 314 11.88 -0.64 16.12
C PRO A 314 10.88 -1.81 16.12
N PHE A 315 10.71 -2.52 15.00
CA PHE A 315 9.81 -3.67 14.90
C PHE A 315 9.93 -4.67 16.07
N PRO A 316 11.11 -5.22 16.41
CA PRO A 316 11.20 -6.22 17.49
C PRO A 316 10.74 -5.66 18.84
N MET A 317 11.04 -4.38 19.11
CA MET A 317 10.59 -3.71 20.33
C MET A 317 9.07 -3.49 20.34
N PHE A 318 8.48 -3.09 19.21
CA PHE A 318 7.03 -2.93 19.08
C PHE A 318 6.31 -4.28 19.25
N PHE A 319 6.83 -5.33 18.64
CA PHE A 319 6.32 -6.69 18.80
C PHE A 319 6.40 -7.16 20.26
N GLN A 320 7.54 -6.96 20.93
CA GLN A 320 7.68 -7.32 22.35
C GLN A 320 6.68 -6.58 23.24
N ARG A 321 6.44 -5.29 22.98
CA ARG A 321 5.46 -4.44 23.70
C ARG A 321 4.00 -4.78 23.38
N GLY A 322 3.73 -5.65 22.41
CA GLY A 322 2.36 -6.06 22.05
C GLY A 322 1.62 -5.06 21.17
N LEU A 323 2.34 -4.18 20.46
CA LEU A 323 1.74 -3.41 19.38
C LEU A 323 1.28 -4.37 18.28
N ASN A 324 0.19 -4.02 17.61
CA ASN A 324 -0.38 -4.79 16.51
C ASN A 324 0.49 -4.64 15.25
N VAL A 325 1.62 -5.35 15.19
CA VAL A 325 2.58 -5.29 14.08
C VAL A 325 2.42 -6.45 13.12
N SER A 326 2.68 -6.20 11.83
CA SER A 326 2.81 -7.19 10.78
C SER A 326 4.04 -6.88 9.91
N LEU A 327 4.60 -7.90 9.25
CA LEU A 327 5.68 -7.75 8.28
C LEU A 327 5.10 -7.65 6.86
N SER A 328 5.62 -6.71 6.08
CA SER A 328 5.28 -6.45 4.68
C SER A 328 6.54 -6.23 3.83
N THR A 329 6.41 -6.27 2.52
CA THR A 329 7.55 -6.26 1.58
C THR A 329 7.83 -4.90 0.92
N ASP A 330 6.84 -4.01 0.90
CA ASP A 330 6.87 -2.71 0.20
C ASP A 330 7.13 -2.82 -1.31
N ASP A 331 8.39 -2.79 -1.74
CA ASP A 331 8.83 -2.79 -3.13
C ASP A 331 9.70 -4.05 -3.44
N PRO A 332 9.11 -5.27 -3.55
CA PRO A 332 9.88 -6.51 -3.73
C PRO A 332 10.88 -6.46 -4.89
N LEU A 333 10.46 -5.87 -6.03
CA LEU A 333 11.30 -5.68 -7.21
C LEU A 333 12.59 -4.91 -6.92
N GLN A 334 12.61 -4.03 -5.93
CA GLN A 334 13.76 -3.18 -5.63
C GLN A 334 14.64 -3.75 -4.52
N ILE A 335 14.05 -4.51 -3.60
CA ILE A 335 14.62 -4.81 -2.28
C ILE A 335 15.00 -6.28 -2.13
N HIS A 336 14.17 -7.18 -2.65
CA HIS A 336 14.22 -8.61 -2.32
C HIS A 336 15.02 -9.39 -3.35
N LEU A 337 15.68 -10.45 -2.90
CA LEU A 337 16.58 -11.25 -3.73
C LEU A 337 16.01 -12.64 -4.04
N THR A 338 14.97 -13.07 -3.33
CA THR A 338 14.36 -14.39 -3.50
C THR A 338 13.07 -14.32 -4.31
N LYS A 339 12.64 -15.48 -4.81
CA LYS A 339 11.34 -15.64 -5.49
C LYS A 339 10.13 -15.42 -4.58
N GLU A 340 10.32 -15.59 -3.27
CA GLU A 340 9.27 -15.50 -2.26
C GLU A 340 9.57 -14.33 -1.31
N PRO A 341 9.32 -13.09 -1.75
CA PRO A 341 9.81 -11.91 -1.03
C PRO A 341 9.26 -11.81 0.40
N LEU A 342 7.99 -12.15 0.62
CA LEU A 342 7.42 -12.13 1.96
C LEU A 342 8.10 -13.15 2.88
N VAL A 343 8.44 -14.34 2.35
CA VAL A 343 9.12 -15.39 3.13
C VAL A 343 10.54 -14.96 3.48
N GLU A 344 11.23 -14.25 2.57
CA GLU A 344 12.53 -13.64 2.84
C GLU A 344 12.47 -12.62 3.97
N GLU A 345 11.47 -11.72 3.96
CA GLU A 345 11.26 -10.73 5.03
C GLU A 345 11.09 -11.43 6.39
N TYR A 346 10.25 -12.47 6.48
CA TYR A 346 10.06 -13.25 7.71
C TYR A 346 11.32 -14.02 8.11
N SER A 347 12.05 -14.60 7.15
CA SER A 347 13.24 -15.43 7.42
C SER A 347 14.42 -14.61 7.94
N ILE A 348 14.64 -13.42 7.38
CA ILE A 348 15.67 -12.49 7.85
C ILE A 348 15.27 -11.93 9.22
N ALA A 349 14.02 -11.51 9.40
CA ALA A 349 13.52 -11.04 10.70
C ALA A 349 13.69 -12.10 11.79
N ALA A 350 13.35 -13.37 11.50
CA ALA A 350 13.53 -14.47 12.42
C ALA A 350 14.99 -14.70 12.80
N SER A 351 15.88 -14.68 11.81
CA SER A 351 17.31 -14.96 12.01
C SER A 351 18.02 -13.85 12.77
N VAL A 352 17.70 -12.60 12.46
CA VAL A 352 18.35 -11.41 13.04
C VAL A 352 17.77 -11.08 14.41
N TRP A 353 16.45 -11.10 14.58
CA TRP A 353 15.78 -10.76 15.84
C TRP A 353 15.46 -11.96 16.74
N LYS A 354 15.87 -13.17 16.33
CA LYS A 354 15.72 -14.42 17.08
C LYS A 354 14.25 -14.75 17.39
N LEU A 355 13.38 -14.53 16.41
CA LEU A 355 11.95 -14.85 16.54
C LEU A 355 11.75 -16.37 16.46
N SER A 356 10.95 -16.91 17.37
CA SER A 356 10.52 -18.31 17.36
C SER A 356 9.38 -18.53 16.35
N SER A 357 9.06 -19.79 16.06
CA SER A 357 7.89 -20.11 15.22
C SER A 357 6.59 -19.56 15.80
N CYS A 358 6.44 -19.56 17.13
CA CYS A 358 5.29 -18.95 17.81
C CYS A 358 5.18 -17.44 17.49
N ASP A 359 6.31 -16.74 17.49
CA ASP A 359 6.35 -15.30 17.20
C ASP A 359 6.01 -15.02 15.73
N LEU A 360 6.56 -15.80 14.79
CA LEU A 360 6.26 -15.67 13.37
C LEU A 360 4.79 -15.97 13.07
N CYS A 361 4.22 -17.01 13.70
CA CYS A 361 2.80 -17.33 13.58
C CYS A 361 1.91 -16.22 14.17
N GLU A 362 2.31 -15.58 15.27
CA GLU A 362 1.59 -14.42 15.85
C GLU A 362 1.60 -13.23 14.87
N ILE A 363 2.76 -12.91 14.30
CA ILE A 363 2.92 -11.83 13.31
C ILE A 363 2.07 -12.13 12.05
N ALA A 364 2.11 -13.36 11.55
CA ALA A 364 1.32 -13.78 10.40
C ALA A 364 -0.19 -13.78 10.69
N ARG A 365 -0.61 -14.20 11.89
CA ARG A 365 -2.01 -14.09 12.33
C ARG A 365 -2.45 -12.63 12.34
N ASN A 366 -1.65 -11.73 12.90
CA ASN A 366 -1.96 -10.30 12.97
C ASN A 366 -2.09 -9.67 11.58
N SER A 367 -1.28 -10.09 10.60
CA SER A 367 -1.40 -9.60 9.21
C SER A 367 -2.78 -9.92 8.61
N VAL A 368 -3.35 -11.09 8.91
CA VAL A 368 -4.72 -11.45 8.49
C VAL A 368 -5.77 -10.55 9.15
N PHE A 369 -5.63 -10.25 10.45
CA PHE A 369 -6.51 -9.28 11.13
C PHE A 369 -6.46 -7.91 10.45
N GLN A 370 -5.26 -7.43 10.14
CA GLN A 370 -5.02 -6.12 9.52
C GLN A 370 -5.47 -6.05 8.05
N SER A 371 -5.63 -7.19 7.39
CA SER A 371 -5.95 -7.27 5.96
C SER A 371 -7.38 -6.82 5.61
N GLY A 372 -7.56 -6.44 4.36
CA GLY A 372 -8.85 -6.07 3.76
C GLY A 372 -9.64 -7.25 3.17
N PHE A 373 -9.25 -8.50 3.42
CA PHE A 373 -10.00 -9.66 2.90
C PHE A 373 -11.36 -9.83 3.60
N SER A 374 -12.27 -10.53 2.92
CA SER A 374 -13.63 -10.74 3.41
C SER A 374 -13.67 -11.56 4.71
N HIS A 375 -14.74 -11.36 5.49
CA HIS A 375 -15.00 -12.16 6.69
C HIS A 375 -14.99 -13.67 6.41
N ALA A 376 -15.49 -14.10 5.25
CA ALA A 376 -15.49 -15.50 4.85
C ALA A 376 -14.07 -16.06 4.72
N LEU A 377 -13.16 -15.32 4.07
CA LEU A 377 -11.76 -15.72 3.93
C LEU A 377 -11.02 -15.67 5.26
N LYS A 378 -11.20 -14.61 6.07
CA LYS A 378 -10.60 -14.55 7.41
C LYS A 378 -11.07 -15.71 8.30
N SER A 379 -12.36 -16.02 8.29
CA SER A 379 -12.92 -17.17 9.02
C SER A 379 -12.32 -18.50 8.56
N HIS A 380 -12.06 -18.62 7.25
CA HIS A 380 -11.39 -19.77 6.68
C HIS A 380 -9.90 -19.82 7.05
N TRP A 381 -9.18 -18.70 7.12
CA TRP A 381 -7.74 -18.73 7.39
C TRP A 381 -7.39 -18.85 8.86
N ILE A 382 -8.10 -18.14 9.74
CA ILE A 382 -7.71 -18.01 11.16
C ILE A 382 -8.78 -18.46 12.16
N GLY A 383 -9.95 -18.92 11.69
CA GLY A 383 -10.99 -19.53 12.52
C GLY A 383 -12.30 -18.76 12.50
N LYS A 384 -13.43 -19.48 12.65
CA LYS A 384 -14.78 -18.89 12.55
C LYS A 384 -15.05 -17.81 13.59
N GLU A 385 -14.48 -17.96 14.78
CA GLU A 385 -14.67 -17.04 15.90
C GLU A 385 -13.57 -15.97 15.98
N TYR A 386 -12.79 -15.74 14.92
CA TYR A 386 -11.66 -14.79 14.95
C TYR A 386 -12.05 -13.39 15.43
N TYR A 387 -13.30 -13.00 15.22
CA TYR A 387 -13.85 -11.70 15.59
C TYR A 387 -14.05 -11.56 17.12
N ARG A 388 -13.93 -12.62 17.90
CA ARG A 388 -13.92 -12.53 19.37
C ARG A 388 -12.57 -12.02 19.85
N ARG A 389 -12.58 -11.12 20.83
CA ARG A 389 -11.35 -10.66 21.48
C ARG A 389 -10.83 -11.75 22.40
N GLY A 390 -9.51 -11.90 22.44
CA GLY A 390 -8.86 -12.79 23.39
C GLY A 390 -8.62 -14.22 22.88
N PRO A 391 -8.33 -15.16 23.79
CA PRO A 391 -8.04 -16.55 23.43
C PRO A 391 -9.24 -17.25 22.79
N ASP A 392 -10.47 -16.86 23.12
CA ASP A 392 -11.71 -17.40 22.53
C ASP A 392 -11.81 -17.14 21.02
N GLY A 393 -11.11 -16.11 20.51
CA GLY A 393 -11.02 -15.81 19.08
C GLY A 393 -9.80 -16.40 18.39
N ASN A 394 -9.14 -17.39 18.99
CA ASN A 394 -7.98 -18.03 18.42
C ASN A 394 -8.25 -19.52 18.20
N ASP A 395 -8.25 -19.98 16.94
CA ASP A 395 -8.23 -21.39 16.61
C ASP A 395 -6.78 -21.83 16.34
N ILE A 396 -6.15 -22.49 17.32
CA ILE A 396 -4.74 -22.90 17.24
C ILE A 396 -4.49 -23.85 16.06
N HIS A 397 -5.47 -24.62 15.63
CA HIS A 397 -5.32 -25.55 14.50
C HIS A 397 -5.22 -24.82 13.16
N ARG A 398 -5.61 -23.54 13.12
CA ARG A 398 -5.50 -22.68 11.94
C ARG A 398 -4.41 -21.64 12.06
N THR A 399 -4.23 -21.06 13.24
CA THR A 399 -3.26 -19.98 13.46
C THR A 399 -1.87 -20.48 13.85
N ASN A 400 -1.79 -21.69 14.42
CA ASN A 400 -0.59 -22.23 15.06
C ASN A 400 0.00 -21.31 16.15
N VAL A 401 -0.82 -20.41 16.71
CA VAL A 401 -0.46 -19.55 17.84
C VAL A 401 -0.99 -20.18 19.13
N PRO A 402 -0.13 -20.54 20.11
CA PRO A 402 -0.56 -21.08 21.40
C PRO A 402 -1.60 -20.19 22.07
N HIS A 403 -2.67 -20.79 22.62
CA HIS A 403 -3.70 -20.03 23.34
C HIS A 403 -3.13 -19.20 24.48
N ILE A 404 -2.15 -19.74 25.23
CA ILE A 404 -1.46 -19.03 26.31
C ILE A 404 -0.74 -17.74 25.83
N ARG A 405 -0.26 -17.70 24.57
CA ARG A 405 0.33 -16.50 24.00
C ARG A 405 -0.72 -15.40 23.83
N VAL A 406 -1.89 -15.76 23.29
CA VAL A 406 -3.00 -14.82 23.07
C VAL A 406 -3.61 -14.38 24.40
N GLU A 407 -3.76 -15.30 25.35
CA GLU A 407 -4.23 -15.01 26.71
C GLU A 407 -3.29 -14.02 27.42
N PHE A 408 -1.97 -14.24 27.34
CA PHE A 408 -0.99 -13.29 27.88
C PHE A 408 -1.13 -11.90 27.26
N ARG A 409 -1.20 -11.81 25.92
CA ARG A 409 -1.36 -10.54 25.19
C ARG A 409 -2.65 -9.82 25.59
N GLU A 410 -3.74 -10.55 25.72
CA GLU A 410 -5.01 -9.96 26.11
C GLU A 410 -5.00 -9.52 27.58
N ALA A 411 -4.50 -10.35 28.50
CA ALA A 411 -4.46 -10.04 29.92
C ALA A 411 -3.68 -8.75 30.18
N ILE A 412 -2.46 -8.64 29.62
CA ILE A 412 -1.65 -7.43 29.80
C ILE A 412 -2.31 -6.20 29.15
N TRP A 413 -2.91 -6.34 27.96
CA TRP A 413 -3.63 -5.23 27.33
C TRP A 413 -4.86 -4.79 28.13
N ARG A 414 -5.62 -5.73 28.71
CA ARG A 414 -6.76 -5.42 29.58
C ARG A 414 -6.32 -4.70 30.84
N ASP A 415 -5.20 -5.10 31.44
CA ASP A 415 -4.66 -4.45 32.63
C ASP A 415 -4.20 -3.02 32.32
N GLU A 416 -3.53 -2.81 31.19
CA GLU A 416 -3.13 -1.47 30.73
C GLU A 416 -4.36 -0.58 30.41
N MET A 417 -5.39 -1.13 29.78
CA MET A 417 -6.66 -0.43 29.58
C MET A 417 -7.30 -0.04 30.91
N ARG A 418 -7.39 -0.97 31.88
CA ARG A 418 -7.91 -0.65 33.22
C ARG A 418 -7.07 0.41 33.91
N GLN A 419 -5.75 0.37 33.77
CA GLN A 419 -4.86 1.36 34.37
C GLN A 419 -5.14 2.76 33.84
N VAL A 420 -5.28 2.91 32.51
CA VAL A 420 -5.52 4.22 31.87
C VAL A 420 -6.94 4.75 32.15
N TYR A 421 -7.93 3.86 32.20
CA TYR A 421 -9.31 4.21 32.55
C TYR A 421 -9.59 4.16 34.05
N LEU A 422 -8.56 4.10 34.91
CA LEU A 422 -8.69 4.11 36.38
C LEU A 422 -9.65 3.06 36.95
N GLY A 423 -9.70 1.88 36.33
CA GLY A 423 -10.56 0.76 36.69
C GLY A 423 -11.88 0.70 35.92
N GLU A 424 -12.26 1.74 35.18
CA GLU A 424 -13.56 1.87 34.51
C GLU A 424 -13.51 1.55 33.00
N ALA A 425 -12.54 0.74 32.56
CA ALA A 425 -12.37 0.40 31.15
C ALA A 425 -13.55 -0.41 30.61
N VAL A 426 -14.23 0.12 29.58
CA VAL A 426 -15.19 -0.65 28.77
C VAL A 426 -14.42 -1.46 27.74
N ILE A 427 -14.22 -2.74 28.04
CA ILE A 427 -13.50 -3.66 27.15
C ILE A 427 -14.48 -4.31 26.17
N PRO A 428 -14.36 -4.07 24.86
CA PRO A 428 -15.22 -4.71 23.86
C PRO A 428 -14.92 -6.21 23.76
N LYS A 429 -15.96 -7.03 23.70
CA LYS A 429 -15.86 -8.50 23.55
C LYS A 429 -15.45 -8.95 22.14
N GLU A 430 -15.67 -8.09 21.16
CA GLU A 430 -15.36 -8.36 19.75
C GLU A 430 -14.27 -7.40 19.25
N VAL A 431 -13.58 -7.82 18.21
CA VAL A 431 -12.77 -6.98 17.34
C VAL A 431 -13.59 -6.62 16.10
N GLU A 432 -13.26 -5.51 15.45
CA GLU A 432 -13.93 -5.08 14.22
C GLU A 432 -13.80 -6.17 13.13
N LYS A 433 -14.91 -6.53 12.48
CA LYS A 433 -14.99 -7.68 11.56
C LYS A 433 -14.23 -7.47 10.25
#